data_AF-A0A8T0PZA0-F1
#
_entry.id   AF-A0A8T0PZA0-F1
#
_cell.length_a   1.000
_cell.length_b   1.000
_cell.length_c   1.000
_cell.angle_alpha   90.00
_cell.angle_beta   90.00
_cell.angle_gamma   90.00
#
_symmetry.space_group_name_H-M   'P 1'
#
loop_
_entity.id
_entity.type
_entity.pdbx_description
1 polymer ?
#
loop_
_entity_poly.entity_id
_entity_poly.type
_entity_poly.pdbx_seq_one_letter_code
_entity_poly.pdbx_strand_id
1 'polypeptide(L)'
;MALEVILRLDEAQGHRQLSPEEQSLRKRLKLRVQGLAVIERARRSQAARLRELKLGDANTNFFHRRINARRRKNFIQRLKKRDAGWVTTHDEKAAEIQSHFTATMQRPPVRHADFNWDLLGIQQHTI
;
A
#
# COMPACT_ATOMS: atom_id res chain seq x y z
N MET A 1 11.51 -7.26 30.16
CA MET A 1 10.31 -7.83 30.82
C MET A 1 9.43 -8.68 29.91
N ALA A 2 8.33 -8.22 29.30
CA ALA A 2 7.40 -9.14 28.58
C ALA A 2 8.00 -9.83 27.34
N LEU A 3 8.69 -9.08 26.47
CA LEU A 3 9.38 -9.62 25.29
C LEU A 3 10.50 -10.58 25.66
N GLU A 4 11.20 -10.29 26.75
CA GLU A 4 12.29 -11.10 27.27
C GLU A 4 11.79 -12.42 27.85
N VAL A 5 10.70 -12.42 28.60
CA VAL A 5 10.05 -13.65 29.08
C VAL A 5 9.55 -14.49 27.91
N ILE A 6 8.95 -13.85 26.90
CA ILE A 6 8.56 -14.55 25.66
C ILE A 6 9.78 -15.21 24.99
N LEU A 7 10.90 -14.47 24.87
CA LEU A 7 12.12 -14.96 24.26
C LEU A 7 12.68 -16.17 25.01
N ARG A 8 12.78 -16.11 26.34
CA ARG A 8 13.26 -17.23 27.15
C ARG A 8 12.37 -18.47 27.05
N LEU A 9 11.05 -18.29 26.97
CA LEU A 9 10.12 -19.39 26.76
C LEU A 9 10.20 -19.96 25.33
N ASP A 10 10.44 -19.10 24.33
CA ASP A 10 10.68 -19.53 22.94
C ASP A 10 11.99 -20.34 22.82
N GLU A 11 13.08 -19.92 23.47
CA GLU A 11 14.34 -20.66 23.58
C GLU A 11 14.13 -22.02 24.30
N ALA A 12 13.47 -22.02 25.46
CA ALA A 12 13.20 -23.23 26.23
C ALA A 12 12.36 -24.25 25.45
N GLN A 13 11.38 -23.79 24.66
CA GLN A 13 10.55 -24.64 23.81
C GLN A 13 11.36 -25.37 22.71
N GLY A 14 12.52 -24.81 22.31
CA GLY A 14 13.43 -25.45 21.36
C GLY A 14 14.21 -26.64 21.95
N HIS A 15 14.31 -26.73 23.28
CA HIS A 15 15.09 -27.76 23.98
C HIS A 15 14.25 -28.70 24.85
N ARG A 16 13.05 -28.28 25.29
CA ARG A 16 12.11 -29.09 26.08
C ARG A 16 10.67 -28.70 25.81
N GLN A 17 9.73 -29.56 26.21
CA GLN A 17 8.32 -29.18 26.26
C GLN A 17 8.08 -28.14 27.37
N LEU A 18 7.25 -27.14 27.07
CA LEU A 18 6.79 -26.14 28.04
C LEU A 18 5.66 -26.71 28.90
N SER A 19 5.62 -26.36 30.18
CA SER A 19 4.50 -26.72 31.06
C SER A 19 3.21 -26.00 30.60
N PRO A 20 2.01 -26.50 30.98
CA PRO A 20 0.75 -25.83 30.67
C PRO A 20 0.71 -24.36 31.12
N GLU A 21 1.30 -24.05 32.27
CA GLU A 21 1.40 -22.71 32.84
C GLU A 21 2.29 -21.80 31.99
N GLU A 22 3.45 -22.31 31.57
CA GLU A 22 4.40 -21.61 30.70
C GLU A 22 3.78 -21.31 29.33
N GLN A 23 3.08 -22.27 28.74
CA GLN A 23 2.37 -22.10 27.47
C GLN A 23 1.28 -21.02 27.60
N SER A 24 0.50 -21.07 28.68
CA SER A 24 -0.55 -20.10 28.98
C SER A 24 0.02 -18.69 29.18
N LEU A 25 1.11 -18.58 29.96
CA LEU A 25 1.81 -17.32 30.18
C LEU A 25 2.35 -16.74 28.86
N ARG A 26 3.05 -17.55 28.07
CA ARG A 26 3.58 -17.15 26.75
C ARG A 26 2.47 -16.63 25.84
N LYS A 27 1.34 -17.36 25.75
CA LYS A 27 0.18 -16.95 24.93
C LYS A 27 -0.37 -15.60 25.39
N ARG A 28 -0.58 -15.40 26.70
CA ARG A 28 -1.07 -14.13 27.25
C ARG A 28 -0.12 -12.98 26.99
N LEU A 29 1.19 -13.19 27.16
CA LEU A 29 2.20 -12.15 26.92
C LEU A 29 2.28 -11.78 25.44
N LYS A 30 2.27 -12.76 24.52
CA LYS A 30 2.25 -12.49 23.07
C LYS A 30 1.03 -11.66 22.68
N LEU A 31 -0.15 -12.02 23.18
CA LEU A 31 -1.38 -11.27 22.95
C LEU A 31 -1.30 -9.84 23.49
N ARG A 32 -0.80 -9.66 24.73
CA ARG A 32 -0.63 -8.33 25.36
C ARG A 32 0.31 -7.45 24.55
N VAL A 33 1.45 -7.99 24.11
CA VAL A 33 2.43 -7.26 23.30
C VAL A 33 1.83 -6.84 21.96
N GLN A 34 1.10 -7.73 21.28
CA GLN A 34 0.39 -7.39 20.04
C GLN A 34 -0.64 -6.29 20.27
N GLY A 35 -1.45 -6.38 21.33
CA GLY A 35 -2.42 -5.36 21.70
C GLY A 35 -1.77 -3.99 21.94
N LEU A 36 -0.66 -3.96 22.69
CA LEU A 36 0.11 -2.74 22.91
C LEU A 36 0.68 -2.16 21.61
N ALA A 37 1.17 -3.00 20.70
CA ALA A 37 1.67 -2.56 19.41
C ALA A 37 0.57 -1.91 18.55
N VAL A 38 -0.65 -2.44 18.61
CA VAL A 38 -1.82 -1.85 17.93
C VAL A 38 -2.17 -0.49 18.53
N ILE A 39 -2.24 -0.38 19.86
CA ILE A 39 -2.52 0.88 20.55
C ILE A 39 -1.45 1.93 20.23
N GLU A 40 -0.17 1.54 20.27
CA GLU A 40 0.95 2.43 19.98
C GLU A 40 0.92 2.92 18.52
N ARG A 41 0.59 2.03 17.58
CA ARG A 41 0.36 2.42 16.18
C ARG A 41 -0.78 3.42 16.07
N ALA A 42 -1.92 3.17 16.72
CA ALA A 42 -3.07 4.07 16.70
C ALA A 42 -2.71 5.45 17.26
N ARG A 43 -2.00 5.50 18.40
CA ARG A 43 -1.49 6.73 19.02
C ARG A 43 -0.59 7.52 18.08
N ARG A 44 0.37 6.86 17.42
CA ARG A 44 1.27 7.50 16.45
C ARG A 44 0.52 8.04 15.24
N SER A 45 -0.45 7.28 14.71
CA SER A 45 -1.30 7.72 13.61
C SER A 45 -2.14 8.94 13.98
N GLN A 46 -2.71 8.96 15.19
CA GLN A 46 -3.48 10.10 15.68
C GLN A 46 -2.61 11.34 15.85
N ALA A 47 -1.42 11.19 16.46
CA ALA A 47 -0.46 12.29 16.61
C ALA A 47 0.00 12.85 15.25
N ALA A 48 0.25 11.97 14.27
CA ALA A 48 0.58 12.38 12.91
C ALA A 48 -0.58 13.13 12.24
N ARG A 49 -1.82 12.67 12.40
CA ARG A 49 -3.03 13.35 11.88
C ARG A 49 -3.22 14.72 12.51
N LEU A 50 -3.06 14.86 13.82
CA LEU A 50 -3.15 16.16 14.50
C LEU A 50 -2.08 17.13 13.99
N ARG A 51 -0.85 16.64 13.81
CA ARG A 51 0.24 17.44 13.23
C ARG A 51 -0.08 17.89 11.81
N GLU A 52 -0.65 17.00 11.00
CA GLU A 52 -1.10 17.30 9.64
C GLU A 52 -2.22 18.34 9.64
N LEU A 53 -3.24 18.22 10.48
CA LEU A 53 -4.31 19.21 10.57
C LEU A 53 -3.78 20.60 10.99
N LYS A 54 -2.79 20.63 11.90
CA LYS A 54 -2.21 21.88 12.40
C LYS A 54 -1.26 22.57 11.42
N LEU A 55 -0.46 21.81 10.69
CA LEU A 55 0.69 22.32 9.93
C LEU A 55 0.63 22.02 8.43
N GLY A 56 -0.26 21.12 8.01
CA GLY A 56 -0.28 20.50 6.69
C GLY A 56 -0.88 21.35 5.59
N ASP A 57 -1.62 22.40 5.91
CA ASP A 57 -2.15 23.37 4.94
C ASP A 57 -1.69 24.81 5.23
N ALA A 58 -1.07 25.02 6.39
CA ALA A 58 -0.35 26.26 6.66
C ALA A 58 0.97 26.27 5.87
N ASN A 59 1.39 27.44 5.39
CA ASN A 59 2.65 27.67 4.66
C ASN A 59 3.89 27.51 5.57
N THR A 60 4.02 26.36 6.21
CA THR A 60 5.04 26.03 7.21
C THR A 60 6.16 25.20 6.60
N ASN A 61 7.31 25.18 7.27
CA ASN A 61 8.41 24.28 6.90
C ASN A 61 7.99 22.80 6.87
N PHE A 62 6.99 22.39 7.67
CA PHE A 62 6.46 21.03 7.64
C PHE A 62 5.73 20.74 6.33
N PHE A 63 4.85 21.65 5.88
CA PHE A 63 4.15 21.53 4.60
C PHE A 63 5.14 21.39 3.45
N HIS A 64 6.12 22.29 3.35
CA HIS A 64 7.14 22.25 2.29
C HIS A 64 7.95 20.96 2.30
N ARG A 65 8.39 20.48 3.47
CA ARG A 65 9.10 19.20 3.59
C ARG A 65 8.24 18.04 3.09
N ARG A 66 6.95 18.04 3.41
CA ARG A 66 6.01 16.99 2.98
C ARG A 66 5.77 17.01 1.47
N ILE A 67 5.50 18.18 0.90
CA ILE A 67 5.30 18.35 -0.54
C ILE A 67 6.57 17.94 -1.30
N ASN A 68 7.75 18.35 -0.83
CA ASN A 68 9.02 17.96 -1.46
C ASN A 68 9.29 16.45 -1.34
N ALA A 69 8.95 15.82 -0.21
CA ALA A 69 9.02 14.37 -0.08
C ALA A 69 8.07 13.65 -1.05
N ARG A 70 6.84 14.15 -1.21
CA ARG A 70 5.87 13.63 -2.20
C ARG A 70 6.39 13.81 -3.63
N ARG A 71 6.93 14.99 -3.97
CA ARG A 71 7.55 15.26 -5.27
C ARG A 71 8.68 14.28 -5.59
N ARG A 72 9.58 14.01 -4.62
CA ARG A 72 10.65 13.01 -4.79
C ARG A 72 10.10 11.60 -4.97
N LYS A 73 9.12 11.19 -4.14
CA LYS A 73 8.51 9.84 -4.23
C LYS A 73 7.80 9.62 -5.57
N ASN A 74 7.11 10.64 -6.07
CA ASN A 74 6.34 10.57 -7.31
C ASN A 74 7.16 10.92 -8.55
N PHE A 75 8.46 11.21 -8.40
CA PHE A 75 9.31 11.53 -9.53
C PHE A 75 9.57 10.28 -10.37
N ILE A 76 9.03 10.28 -11.59
CA ILE A 76 9.31 9.25 -12.58
C ILE A 76 10.65 9.57 -13.23
N GLN A 77 11.70 8.82 -12.87
CA GLN A 77 13.05 9.05 -13.39
C GLN A 77 13.14 8.79 -14.90
N ARG A 78 12.58 7.66 -15.35
CA ARG A 78 12.55 7.27 -16.76
C ARG A 78 11.32 6.43 -17.06
N LEU A 79 10.84 6.47 -18.31
CA LEU A 79 9.79 5.60 -18.81
C LEU A 79 10.33 4.75 -19.95
N LYS A 80 9.88 3.50 -20.04
CA LYS A 80 10.23 2.60 -21.15
C LYS A 80 9.13 2.71 -22.20
N LYS A 81 9.52 2.96 -23.46
CA LYS A 81 8.58 2.91 -24.58
C LYS A 81 8.20 1.46 -24.90
N ARG A 82 7.05 1.27 -25.57
CA ARG A 82 6.66 -0.07 -26.06
C ARG A 82 7.65 -0.61 -27.10
N ASP A 83 8.11 0.26 -28.00
CA ASP A 83 8.81 -0.14 -29.22
C ASP A 83 10.28 0.36 -29.27
N ALA A 84 10.77 1.01 -28.22
CA ALA A 84 12.11 1.60 -28.17
C ALA A 84 12.62 1.80 -26.73
N GLY A 85 13.80 2.44 -26.62
CA GLY A 85 14.55 2.68 -25.38
C GLY A 85 13.85 3.52 -24.31
N TRP A 86 14.65 4.01 -23.36
CA TRP A 86 14.15 4.78 -22.21
C TRP A 86 14.06 6.27 -22.54
N VAL A 87 12.96 6.91 -22.14
CA VAL A 87 12.85 8.37 -22.12
C VAL A 87 13.08 8.90 -20.71
N THR A 88 13.76 10.03 -20.59
CA THR A 88 14.21 10.59 -19.30
C THR A 88 13.72 12.02 -19.11
N THR A 89 13.58 12.79 -20.19
CA THR A 89 13.13 14.19 -20.16
C THR A 89 11.64 14.27 -19.81
N HIS A 90 11.21 15.41 -19.25
CA HIS A 90 9.82 15.60 -18.86
C HIS A 90 8.87 15.56 -20.06
N ASP A 91 9.21 16.28 -21.13
CA ASP A 91 8.37 16.42 -22.31
C ASP A 91 8.19 15.09 -23.05
N GLU A 92 9.26 14.30 -23.19
CA GLU A 92 9.17 12.96 -23.79
C GLU A 92 8.32 12.01 -22.94
N LYS A 93 8.45 12.07 -21.60
CA LYS A 93 7.61 11.27 -20.70
C LYS A 93 6.13 11.67 -20.83
N ALA A 94 5.84 12.96 -20.89
CA ALA A 94 4.48 13.47 -21.06
C ALA A 94 3.89 13.02 -22.41
N ALA A 95 4.64 13.15 -23.50
CA ALA A 95 4.22 12.73 -24.83
C ALA A 95 3.97 11.20 -24.91
N GLU A 96 4.84 10.39 -24.31
CA GLU A 96 4.68 8.93 -24.28
C GLU A 96 3.44 8.52 -23.49
N ILE A 97 3.22 9.11 -22.31
CA ILE A 97 2.02 8.87 -21.48
C ILE A 97 0.77 9.23 -22.27
N GLN A 98 0.75 10.42 -22.88
CA GLN A 98 -0.40 10.89 -23.65
C GLN A 98 -0.70 9.95 -24.83
N SER A 99 0.32 9.58 -25.61
CA SER A 99 0.20 8.65 -26.74
C SER A 99 -0.38 7.30 -26.29
N HIS A 100 0.20 6.72 -25.23
CA HIS A 100 -0.23 5.44 -24.69
C HIS A 100 -1.71 5.43 -24.29
N PHE A 101 -2.14 6.42 -23.50
CA PHE A 101 -3.52 6.47 -23.01
C PHE A 101 -4.49 6.87 -24.11
N THR A 102 -4.08 7.73 -25.06
CA THR A 102 -4.91 8.06 -26.22
C THR A 102 -5.20 6.80 -27.05
N ALA A 103 -4.19 5.99 -27.34
CA ALA A 103 -4.38 4.72 -28.06
C ALA A 103 -5.21 3.70 -27.26
N THR A 104 -5.02 3.64 -25.95
CA THR A 104 -5.72 2.66 -25.09
C THR A 104 -7.18 3.01 -24.87
N MET A 105 -7.53 4.30 -24.80
CA MET A 105 -8.89 4.78 -24.57
C MET A 105 -9.70 4.95 -25.87
N GLN A 106 -9.12 4.64 -27.04
CA GLN A 106 -9.87 4.64 -28.30
C GLN A 106 -11.02 3.64 -28.27
N ARG A 107 -12.04 3.89 -29.10
CA ARG A 107 -13.13 2.93 -29.28
C ARG A 107 -12.51 1.60 -29.72
N PRO A 108 -12.78 0.50 -28.99
CA PRO A 108 -12.23 -0.79 -29.35
C PRO A 108 -12.68 -1.14 -30.78
N PRO A 109 -11.85 -1.83 -31.56
CA PRO A 109 -12.23 -2.29 -32.89
C PRO A 109 -13.50 -3.14 -32.81
N VAL A 110 -14.22 -3.24 -33.94
CA VAL A 110 -15.43 -4.06 -34.04
C VAL A 110 -15.08 -5.47 -33.56
N ARG A 111 -15.76 -5.92 -32.52
CA ARG A 111 -15.57 -7.26 -31.99
C ARG A 111 -16.19 -8.26 -32.95
N HIS A 112 -15.39 -9.18 -33.48
CA HIS A 112 -15.85 -10.26 -34.36
C HIS A 112 -16.46 -11.45 -33.60
N ALA A 113 -16.31 -11.46 -32.27
CA ALA A 113 -16.94 -12.39 -31.36
C ALA A 113 -17.40 -11.61 -30.13
N ASP A 114 -18.60 -11.92 -29.65
CA ASP A 114 -19.14 -11.38 -28.40
C ASP A 114 -19.57 -12.54 -27.50
N PHE A 115 -19.84 -12.24 -26.23
CA PHE A 115 -20.38 -13.24 -25.31
C PHE A 115 -21.73 -13.74 -25.83
N ASN A 116 -21.99 -15.04 -25.66
CA ASN A 116 -23.32 -15.57 -25.87
C ASN A 116 -24.20 -15.12 -24.68
N TRP A 117 -24.82 -13.96 -24.83
CA TRP A 117 -25.63 -13.32 -23.80
C TRP A 117 -26.86 -14.16 -23.43
N ASP A 118 -27.38 -14.98 -24.37
CA ASP A 118 -28.51 -15.88 -24.14
C ASP A 118 -28.15 -16.99 -23.13
N LEU A 119 -26.91 -17.50 -23.17
CA LEU A 119 -26.41 -18.48 -22.20
C LEU A 119 -26.21 -17.88 -20.80
N LEU A 120 -26.06 -16.56 -20.69
CA LEU A 120 -25.83 -15.87 -19.42
C LEU A 120 -27.13 -15.43 -18.72
N GLY A 121 -28.28 -15.55 -19.39
CA GLY A 121 -29.60 -15.24 -18.81
C GLY A 121 -29.79 -13.76 -18.44
N ILE A 122 -29.01 -12.86 -19.03
CA ILE A 122 -29.07 -11.42 -18.72
C ILE A 122 -29.97 -10.74 -19.76
N GLN A 123 -31.05 -10.11 -19.32
CA GLN A 123 -31.89 -9.27 -20.19
C GLN A 123 -31.08 -8.08 -20.72
N GLN A 124 -30.89 -8.02 -22.04
CA GLN A 124 -30.30 -6.85 -22.67
C GLN A 124 -31.30 -5.71 -22.67
N HIS A 125 -30.94 -4.58 -22.07
CA HIS A 125 -31.70 -3.35 -22.18
C HIS A 125 -31.33 -2.68 -23.51
N THR A 126 -32.29 -2.57 -24.42
CA THR A 126 -32.13 -1.79 -25.66
C THR A 126 -32.17 -0.30 -25.33
N ILE A 127 -31.23 0.46 -25.89
CA ILE A 127 -31.21 1.93 -25.93
C ILE A 127 -31.74 2.37 -27.29
#